data_AF-A0A679JQA1-F1
#
_entry.id   AF-A0A679JQA1-F1
#
_cell.length_a   1.000
_cell.length_b   1.000
_cell.length_c   1.000
_cell.angle_alpha   90.00
_cell.angle_beta   90.00
_cell.angle_gamma   90.00
#
_symmetry.space_group_name_H-M   'P 1'
#
loop_
_entity.id
_entity.type
_entity.pdbx_description
1 polymer ?
#
loop_
_entity_poly.entity_id
_entity_poly.type
_entity_poly.pdbx_seq_one_letter_code
_entity_poly.pdbx_strand_id
1 'polypeptide(L)'
;MSKGSTIAVLSLALAAFVAPSLADAKSYKGNGYGFKDRAMTSRRISSLSGTSTACLTSEARNLLARIRGQFNNVQIVSTCRPGAKIAGTNYPSKHASGQAIDFRVPGRKAEVVRWLIANYKNGGIMTYNDMDHVHVDVGARFVALNRPSGRT
;
A
#
# COMPACT_ATOMS: atom_id res chain seq x y z
N MET A 1 -75.49 -4.17 -10.10
CA MET A 1 -74.18 -4.39 -10.77
C MET A 1 -73.44 -3.06 -10.73
N SER A 2 -72.56 -2.82 -9.75
CA SER A 2 -71.09 -2.87 -9.84
C SER A 2 -70.56 -1.98 -10.99
N LYS A 3 -69.71 -0.96 -10.81
CA LYS A 3 -68.40 -0.98 -10.13
C LYS A 3 -67.94 0.46 -9.80
N GLY A 4 -67.27 0.61 -8.65
CA GLY A 4 -66.50 1.82 -8.32
C GLY A 4 -65.21 1.91 -9.12
N SER A 5 -64.75 3.13 -9.39
CA SER A 5 -63.43 3.39 -9.97
C SER A 5 -62.44 3.71 -8.87
N THR A 6 -61.48 2.81 -8.71
CA THR A 6 -60.31 2.87 -7.84
C THR A 6 -59.33 3.93 -8.32
N ILE A 7 -58.93 4.83 -7.42
CA ILE A 7 -57.80 5.74 -7.60
C ILE A 7 -56.52 4.91 -7.51
N ALA A 8 -55.80 4.78 -8.63
CA ALA A 8 -54.47 4.18 -8.66
C ALA A 8 -53.45 5.22 -8.17
N VAL A 9 -53.06 5.13 -6.90
CA VAL A 9 -51.93 5.89 -6.36
C VAL A 9 -50.65 5.21 -6.86
N LEU A 10 -49.99 5.83 -7.83
CA LEU A 10 -48.63 5.45 -8.24
C LEU A 10 -47.68 5.67 -7.05
N SER A 11 -47.28 4.59 -6.38
CA SER A 11 -46.17 4.63 -5.43
C SER A 11 -44.86 4.69 -6.19
N LEU A 12 -44.21 5.86 -6.20
CA LEU A 12 -42.81 6.01 -6.57
C LEU A 12 -41.96 5.32 -5.50
N ALA A 13 -41.42 4.15 -5.82
CA ALA A 13 -40.41 3.51 -4.98
C ALA A 13 -39.10 4.30 -5.11
N LEU A 14 -38.75 5.06 -4.07
CA LEU A 14 -37.47 5.76 -3.96
C LEU A 14 -36.39 4.71 -3.67
N ALA A 15 -35.63 4.30 -4.69
CA ALA A 15 -34.44 3.48 -4.50
C ALA A 15 -33.38 4.30 -3.76
N ALA A 16 -33.21 4.04 -2.46
CA ALA A 16 -32.14 4.63 -1.67
C ALA A 16 -30.79 4.07 -2.14
N PHE A 17 -30.02 4.88 -2.86
CA PHE A 17 -28.60 4.63 -3.09
C PHE A 17 -27.87 4.66 -1.75
N VAL A 18 -27.55 3.49 -1.21
CA VAL A 18 -26.64 3.37 -0.08
C VAL A 18 -25.23 3.67 -0.62
N ALA A 19 -24.80 4.92 -0.49
CA ALA A 19 -23.40 5.27 -0.71
C ALA A 19 -22.54 4.48 0.30
N PRO A 20 -21.41 3.87 -0.10
CA PRO A 20 -20.46 3.37 0.88
C PRO A 20 -20.01 4.54 1.74
N SER A 21 -20.15 4.37 3.06
CA SER A 21 -19.68 5.33 4.03
C SER A 21 -18.20 5.62 3.74
N LEU A 22 -17.90 6.89 3.56
CA LEU A 22 -16.53 7.39 3.70
C LEU A 22 -16.11 7.04 5.12
N ALA A 23 -15.42 5.91 5.28
CA ALA A 23 -14.64 5.66 6.45
C ALA A 23 -13.74 6.88 6.63
N ASP A 24 -14.01 7.60 7.70
CA ASP A 24 -13.23 8.71 8.22
C ASP A 24 -11.76 8.28 8.15
N ALA A 25 -11.05 8.80 7.15
CA ALA A 25 -9.62 8.69 7.07
C ALA A 25 -9.10 9.55 8.20
N LYS A 26 -9.08 8.98 9.41
CA LYS A 26 -8.63 9.61 10.63
C LYS A 26 -7.29 10.25 10.32
N SER A 27 -7.29 11.57 10.19
CA SER A 27 -6.11 12.35 9.87
C SER A 27 -5.08 12.02 10.95
N TYR A 28 -4.10 11.20 10.59
CA TYR A 28 -3.02 10.83 11.49
C TYR A 28 -2.22 12.11 11.70
N LYS A 29 -2.56 12.84 12.78
CA LYS A 29 -1.72 13.91 13.34
C LYS A 29 -0.44 13.26 13.84
N GLY A 30 0.46 12.99 12.91
CA GLY A 30 1.83 12.60 13.21
C GLY A 30 2.52 13.80 13.82
N ASN A 31 2.80 13.71 15.11
CA ASN A 31 3.61 14.68 15.85
C ASN A 31 4.86 15.01 15.02
N GLY A 32 5.07 16.32 14.79
CA GLY A 32 6.01 16.87 13.82
C GLY A 32 7.48 16.60 14.13
N TYR A 33 7.94 15.37 13.90
CA TYR A 33 9.36 15.07 13.78
C TYR A 33 9.73 15.22 12.30
N GLY A 34 10.23 16.40 11.96
CA GLY A 34 10.75 16.74 10.64
C GLY A 34 11.99 15.91 10.30
N PHE A 35 11.79 14.67 9.87
CA PHE A 35 12.81 13.89 9.16
C PHE A 35 12.78 14.31 7.68
N LYS A 36 13.40 15.46 7.39
CA LYS A 36 13.80 15.85 6.04
C LYS A 36 14.76 14.80 5.50
N ASP A 37 14.30 13.85 4.69
CA ASP A 37 15.06 12.99 3.75
C ASP A 37 16.51 12.66 4.12
N ARG A 38 16.80 12.38 5.40
CA ARG A 38 18.16 12.09 5.85
C ARG A 38 18.44 10.63 5.58
N ALA A 39 19.51 10.36 4.83
CA ALA A 39 20.06 9.03 4.64
C ALA A 39 20.13 8.29 5.99
N MET A 40 19.73 7.01 5.99
CA MET A 40 19.54 6.15 7.17
C MET A 40 20.87 5.69 7.79
N THR A 41 21.73 6.63 8.23
CA THR A 41 23.09 6.33 8.71
C THR A 41 23.25 6.35 10.23
N SER A 42 22.17 6.47 11.01
CA SER A 42 22.24 6.52 12.49
C SER A 42 21.93 5.18 13.15
N ARG A 43 22.64 4.85 14.25
CA ARG A 43 22.40 3.65 15.11
C ARG A 43 20.93 3.53 15.56
N ARG A 44 20.22 4.65 15.76
CA ARG A 44 18.77 4.64 16.09
C ARG A 44 17.88 4.15 14.94
N ILE A 45 18.32 4.31 13.70
CA ILE A 45 17.59 3.80 12.53
C ILE A 45 17.88 2.30 12.34
N SER A 46 19.10 1.85 12.65
CA SER A 46 19.42 0.42 12.70
C SER A 46 18.50 -0.35 13.65
N SER A 47 18.14 0.21 14.82
CA SER A 47 17.14 -0.39 15.72
C SER A 47 15.69 -0.30 15.21
N LEU A 48 15.42 0.54 14.21
CA LEU A 48 14.12 0.62 13.52
C LEU A 48 14.11 -0.19 12.22
N SER A 49 15.13 -1.01 11.97
CA SER A 49 15.19 -1.87 10.79
C SER A 49 14.30 -3.10 10.98
N GLY A 50 13.82 -3.70 9.89
CA GLY A 50 12.88 -4.82 9.93
C GLY A 50 11.49 -4.41 9.45
N THR A 51 10.46 -4.55 10.30
CA THR A 51 9.05 -4.26 9.95
C THR A 51 8.53 -2.90 10.46
N SER A 52 9.38 -2.11 11.13
CA SER A 52 8.99 -0.81 11.69
C SER A 52 8.64 0.19 10.59
N THR A 53 7.56 0.93 10.78
CA THR A 53 7.13 1.97 9.83
C THR A 53 7.65 3.36 10.21
N ALA A 54 8.31 3.52 11.36
CA ALA A 54 8.75 4.82 11.87
C ALA A 54 9.88 5.42 11.03
N CYS A 55 10.65 4.58 10.36
CA CYS A 55 11.76 4.97 9.50
C CYS A 55 11.31 5.24 8.04
N LEU A 56 10.04 5.00 7.69
CA LEU A 56 9.58 5.25 6.33
C LEU A 56 9.49 6.77 6.08
N THR A 57 9.86 7.18 4.87
CA THR A 57 9.56 8.53 4.37
C THR A 57 8.05 8.80 4.42
N SER A 58 7.65 10.07 4.48
CA SER A 58 6.22 10.43 4.51
C SER A 58 5.46 9.89 3.30
N GLU A 59 6.07 9.89 2.12
CA GLU A 59 5.44 9.34 0.92
C GLU A 59 5.23 7.83 1.01
N ALA A 60 6.25 7.07 1.47
CA ALA A 60 6.12 5.63 1.66
C ALA A 60 5.08 5.29 2.74
N ARG A 61 5.01 6.06 3.83
CA ARG A 61 3.96 5.92 4.86
C ARG A 61 2.56 6.15 4.27
N ASN A 62 2.40 7.16 3.43
CA ASN A 62 1.12 7.44 2.75
C ASN A 62 0.73 6.31 1.80
N LEU A 63 1.69 5.73 1.07
CA LEU A 63 1.45 4.54 0.25
C LEU A 63 0.97 3.36 1.11
N LEU A 64 1.65 3.07 2.21
CA LEU A 64 1.27 2.00 3.13
C LEU A 64 -0.14 2.20 3.70
N ALA A 65 -0.49 3.43 4.07
CA ALA A 65 -1.82 3.77 4.56
C ALA A 65 -2.91 3.48 3.52
N ARG A 66 -2.69 3.85 2.25
CA ARG A 66 -3.63 3.54 1.15
C ARG A 66 -3.77 2.03 0.93
N ILE A 67 -2.67 1.28 0.96
CA ILE A 67 -2.69 -0.18 0.83
C ILE A 67 -3.52 -0.80 1.97
N ARG A 68 -3.31 -0.37 3.22
CA ARG A 68 -4.08 -0.82 4.38
C ARG A 68 -5.55 -0.41 4.34
N GLY A 69 -5.87 0.74 3.74
CA GLY A 69 -7.25 1.17 3.53
C GLY A 69 -7.99 0.31 2.49
N GLN A 70 -7.27 -0.21 1.49
CA GLN A 70 -7.84 -1.09 0.47
C GLN A 70 -7.91 -2.56 0.91
N PHE A 71 -6.90 -3.02 1.63
CA PHE A 71 -6.71 -4.43 1.95
C PHE A 71 -6.65 -4.64 3.46
N ASN A 72 -7.56 -5.49 3.96
CA ASN A 72 -7.47 -6.04 5.31
C ASN A 72 -6.29 -7.03 5.40
N ASN A 73 -5.76 -7.25 6.61
CA ASN A 73 -4.68 -8.21 6.90
C ASN A 73 -3.38 -7.97 6.09
N VAL A 74 -2.97 -6.71 5.97
CA VAL A 74 -1.66 -6.35 5.40
C VAL A 74 -0.55 -6.65 6.41
N GLN A 75 0.29 -7.63 6.09
CA GLN A 75 1.43 -8.04 6.89
C GLN A 75 2.71 -7.44 6.30
N ILE A 76 3.41 -6.63 7.09
CA ILE A 76 4.70 -6.07 6.68
C ILE A 76 5.75 -7.19 6.77
N VAL A 77 6.48 -7.40 5.69
CA VAL A 77 7.62 -8.31 5.63
C VAL A 77 8.90 -7.53 5.90
N SER A 78 9.08 -6.39 5.25
CA SER A 78 10.26 -5.54 5.48
C SER A 78 10.02 -4.08 5.09
N THR A 79 10.69 -3.16 5.75
CA THR A 79 10.70 -1.72 5.47
C THR A 79 12.14 -1.24 5.39
N CYS A 80 12.69 -0.63 6.43
CA CYS A 80 14.01 -0.02 6.34
C CYS A 80 15.09 -1.07 6.54
N ARG A 81 16.07 -1.05 5.63
CA ARG A 81 17.28 -1.88 5.67
C ARG A 81 18.49 -0.99 5.40
N PRO A 82 19.04 -0.32 6.44
CA PRO A 82 20.23 0.53 6.31
C PRO A 82 21.36 -0.22 5.60
N GLY A 83 21.97 0.44 4.62
CA GLY A 83 23.04 -0.15 3.80
C GLY A 83 22.60 -1.19 2.77
N ALA A 84 21.29 -1.47 2.62
CA ALA A 84 20.82 -2.41 1.62
C ALA A 84 21.16 -1.95 0.19
N LYS A 85 21.60 -2.90 -0.62
CA LYS A 85 21.89 -2.72 -2.05
C LYS A 85 20.93 -3.55 -2.88
N ILE A 86 20.75 -3.18 -4.14
CA ILE A 86 20.00 -3.99 -5.11
C ILE A 86 20.85 -5.23 -5.44
N ALA A 87 20.24 -6.42 -5.34
CA ALA A 87 20.93 -7.70 -5.57
C ALA A 87 21.68 -7.71 -6.92
N GLY A 88 22.91 -8.21 -6.91
CA GLY A 88 23.77 -8.26 -8.10
C GLY A 88 24.35 -6.91 -8.54
N THR A 89 24.17 -5.83 -7.76
CA THR A 89 24.68 -4.50 -8.07
C THR A 89 25.30 -3.82 -6.86
N ASN A 90 25.97 -2.68 -7.08
CA ASN A 90 26.43 -1.80 -6.00
C ASN A 90 25.48 -0.61 -5.73
N TYR A 91 24.33 -0.55 -6.39
CA TYR A 91 23.40 0.55 -6.24
C TYR A 91 22.59 0.43 -4.93
N PRO A 92 22.41 1.53 -4.19
CA PRO A 92 21.56 1.54 -3.00
C PRO A 92 20.14 1.10 -3.31
N SER A 93 19.59 0.24 -2.45
CA SER A 93 18.17 -0.13 -2.49
C SER A 93 17.32 0.99 -1.92
N LYS A 94 16.07 1.11 -2.39
CA LYS A 94 15.06 2.00 -1.80
C LYS A 94 14.72 1.66 -0.34
N HIS A 95 14.99 0.43 0.10
CA HIS A 95 14.90 0.10 1.53
C HIS A 95 15.98 0.79 2.37
N ALA A 96 17.14 1.12 1.79
CA ALA A 96 18.20 1.82 2.49
C ALA A 96 17.86 3.29 2.80
N SER A 97 16.89 3.86 2.09
CA SER A 97 16.41 5.24 2.30
C SER A 97 15.00 5.32 2.90
N GLY A 98 14.41 4.20 3.34
CA GLY A 98 13.04 4.17 3.87
C GLY A 98 11.96 4.52 2.82
N GLN A 99 12.27 4.24 1.55
CA GLN A 99 11.42 4.53 0.41
C GLN A 99 10.72 3.28 -0.14
N ALA A 100 10.96 2.10 0.45
CA ALA A 100 10.39 0.83 0.01
C ALA A 100 9.74 0.04 1.14
N ILE A 101 8.77 -0.78 0.77
CA ILE A 101 7.99 -1.65 1.64
C ILE A 101 7.81 -2.99 0.94
N ASP A 102 8.22 -4.06 1.63
CA ASP A 102 7.82 -5.43 1.32
C ASP A 102 6.65 -5.81 2.22
N PHE A 103 5.56 -6.25 1.63
CA PHE A 103 4.38 -6.67 2.39
C PHE A 103 3.66 -7.81 1.69
N ARG A 104 2.78 -8.48 2.42
CA ARG A 104 1.88 -9.49 1.86
C ARG A 104 0.47 -9.32 2.40
N VAL A 105 -0.48 -9.75 1.59
CA VAL A 105 -1.86 -9.99 2.00
C VAL A 105 -2.10 -11.47 1.70
N PRO A 106 -2.11 -12.34 2.72
CA PRO A 106 -2.20 -13.80 2.52
C PRO A 106 -3.33 -14.18 1.57
N GLY A 107 -3.03 -15.00 0.56
CA GLY A 107 -3.99 -15.45 -0.45
C GLY A 107 -4.41 -14.41 -1.50
N ARG A 108 -3.92 -13.16 -1.44
CA ARG A 108 -4.42 -12.04 -2.28
C ARG A 108 -3.35 -11.33 -3.11
N LYS A 109 -2.16 -11.92 -3.28
CA LYS A 109 -1.04 -11.32 -4.04
C LYS A 109 -1.45 -10.79 -5.41
N ALA A 110 -2.16 -11.58 -6.21
CA ALA A 110 -2.58 -11.17 -7.56
C ALA A 110 -3.55 -9.97 -7.55
N GLU A 111 -4.45 -9.92 -6.56
CA GLU A 111 -5.40 -8.84 -6.41
C GLU A 111 -4.70 -7.53 -6.01
N VAL A 112 -3.78 -7.61 -5.05
CA VAL A 112 -2.94 -6.49 -4.61
C VAL A 112 -2.16 -5.91 -5.79
N VAL A 113 -1.51 -6.76 -6.58
CA VAL A 113 -0.73 -6.33 -7.76
C VAL A 113 -1.63 -5.61 -8.77
N ARG A 114 -2.80 -6.17 -9.11
CA ARG A 114 -3.73 -5.53 -10.05
C ARG A 114 -4.17 -4.14 -9.55
N TRP A 115 -4.55 -4.04 -8.28
CA TRP A 115 -4.94 -2.77 -7.70
C TRP A 115 -3.81 -1.75 -7.70
N LEU A 116 -2.59 -2.15 -7.36
CA LEU A 116 -1.41 -1.27 -7.39
C LEU A 116 -1.12 -0.78 -8.80
N ILE A 117 -1.14 -1.66 -9.81
CA ILE A 117 -0.88 -1.27 -11.21
C ILE A 117 -1.90 -0.23 -11.68
N ALA A 118 -3.17 -0.40 -11.29
CA ALA A 118 -4.25 0.53 -11.62
C ALA A 118 -4.13 1.87 -10.89
N ASN A 119 -3.86 1.85 -9.57
CA ASN A 119 -4.05 3.00 -8.69
C ASN A 119 -2.76 3.68 -8.21
N TYR A 120 -1.59 3.07 -8.46
CA TYR A 120 -0.31 3.61 -8.03
C TYR A 120 0.62 3.85 -9.22
N LYS A 121 0.85 5.13 -9.52
CA LYS A 121 1.71 5.58 -10.64
C LYS A 121 3.04 6.19 -10.21
N ASN A 122 3.18 6.60 -8.95
CA ASN A 122 4.33 7.34 -8.44
C ASN A 122 5.33 6.42 -7.74
N GLY A 123 5.73 5.33 -8.41
CA GLY A 123 6.66 4.39 -7.84
C GLY A 123 6.71 3.01 -8.49
N GLY A 124 7.53 2.16 -7.89
CA GLY A 124 7.79 0.78 -8.30
C GLY A 124 6.80 -0.22 -7.73
N ILE A 125 6.48 -1.24 -8.53
CA ILE A 125 5.78 -2.45 -8.08
C ILE A 125 6.61 -3.65 -8.56
N MET A 126 7.02 -4.51 -7.65
CA MET A 126 7.74 -5.73 -7.97
C MET A 126 7.19 -6.95 -7.24
N THR A 127 7.17 -8.10 -7.91
CA THR A 127 6.91 -9.39 -7.27
C THR A 127 7.95 -10.42 -7.67
N TYR A 128 8.22 -11.34 -6.75
CA TYR A 128 9.06 -12.50 -7.01
C TYR A 128 8.21 -13.75 -7.28
N ASN A 129 8.68 -14.68 -8.12
CA ASN A 129 7.94 -15.90 -8.45
C ASN A 129 7.99 -16.94 -7.32
N ASP A 130 9.02 -16.90 -6.50
CA ASP A 130 9.35 -17.81 -5.41
C ASP A 130 8.96 -17.25 -4.03
N MET A 131 8.20 -16.15 -3.98
CA MET A 131 7.78 -15.50 -2.75
C MET A 131 6.33 -15.03 -2.80
N ASP A 132 5.71 -14.87 -1.64
CA ASP A 132 4.32 -14.42 -1.50
C ASP A 132 4.17 -12.89 -1.32
N HIS A 133 5.26 -12.18 -1.02
CA HIS A 133 5.23 -10.75 -0.81
C HIS A 133 5.30 -9.93 -2.10
N VAL A 134 4.88 -8.68 -1.99
CA VAL A 134 4.92 -7.62 -2.99
C VAL A 134 5.87 -6.54 -2.49
N HIS A 135 6.81 -6.15 -3.33
CA HIS A 135 7.66 -4.99 -3.12
C HIS A 135 7.00 -3.78 -3.76
N VAL A 136 6.94 -2.68 -3.02
CA VAL A 136 6.59 -1.36 -3.55
C VAL A 136 7.59 -0.31 -3.08
N ASP A 137 7.88 0.68 -3.92
CA ASP A 137 8.70 1.82 -3.56
C ASP A 137 8.20 3.12 -4.18
N VAL A 138 8.63 4.25 -3.62
CA VAL A 138 8.29 5.60 -4.10
C VAL A 138 9.33 6.13 -5.10
N GLY A 139 8.85 6.90 -6.08
CA GLY A 139 9.67 7.59 -7.07
C GLY A 139 9.30 7.19 -8.50
N ALA A 140 10.31 6.84 -9.30
CA ALA A 140 10.13 6.53 -10.71
C ALA A 140 9.21 5.31 -10.92
N ARG A 141 8.33 5.40 -11.92
CA ARG A 141 7.39 4.33 -12.22
C ARG A 141 8.09 3.13 -12.85
N PHE A 142 7.85 1.94 -12.30
CA PHE A 142 8.11 0.68 -12.98
C PHE A 142 7.18 -0.42 -12.47
N VAL A 143 7.00 -1.46 -13.28
CA VAL A 143 6.26 -2.68 -12.90
C VAL A 143 7.08 -3.89 -13.34
N ALA A 144 7.47 -4.74 -12.40
CA ALA A 144 8.28 -5.93 -12.64
C ALA A 144 7.65 -7.16 -11.95
N LEU A 145 6.99 -8.02 -12.72
CA LEU A 145 6.24 -9.15 -12.17
C LEU A 145 7.02 -10.46 -12.30
N ASN A 146 6.83 -11.36 -11.33
CA ASN A 146 7.35 -12.74 -11.35
C ASN A 146 8.86 -12.84 -11.57
N ARG A 147 9.64 -11.93 -10.97
CA ARG A 147 11.10 -11.96 -11.03
C ARG A 147 11.64 -13.12 -10.18
N PRO A 148 12.77 -13.74 -10.52
CA PRO A 148 13.47 -14.60 -9.58
C PRO A 148 13.99 -13.75 -8.41
N SER A 149 13.83 -14.19 -7.16
CA SER A 149 14.37 -13.44 -6.01
C SER A 149 15.89 -13.46 -5.92
N GLY A 150 16.54 -14.42 -6.60
CA GLY A 150 17.97 -14.66 -6.49
C GLY A 150 18.36 -15.36 -5.18
N ARG A 151 17.40 -15.85 -4.39
CA ARG A 151 17.69 -16.87 -3.38
C ARG A 151 17.96 -18.19 -4.09
N THR A 152 19.18 -18.68 -3.95
CA THR A 152 19.58 -20.08 -4.22
C THR A 152 19.51 -20.88 -2.94
#